data_AF-A0ABD0NSN9-F1
#
_entry.id   AF-A0ABD0NSN9-F1
#
_cell.length_a   1.000
_cell.length_b   1.000
_cell.length_c   1.000
_cell.angle_alpha   90.00
_cell.angle_beta   90.00
_cell.angle_gamma   90.00
#
_symmetry.space_group_name_H-M   'P 1'
#
loop_
_entity.id
_entity.type
_entity.pdbx_description
1 polymer ?
#
loop_
_entity_poly.entity_id
_entity_poly.type
_entity_poly.pdbx_seq_one_letter_code
_entity_poly.pdbx_strand_id
1 'polypeptide(L)' 'EYVNLIDDTELKLSVALKYKCHDVVINTYRDLKDRQQLVVYREKLERDSPEYRKVQDLLNNV' A
#
# COMPACT_ATOMS: atom_id res chain seq x y z
N GLU A 1 -6.39 -14.07 -8.90
CA GLU A 1 -5.00 -13.64 -9.20
C GLU A 1 -4.90 -12.89 -10.55
N TYR A 2 -5.36 -11.64 -10.62
CA TYR A 2 -5.16 -10.78 -11.82
C TYR A 2 -4.37 -9.50 -11.51
N VAL A 3 -4.20 -9.19 -10.23
CA VAL A 3 -3.54 -7.97 -9.77
C VAL A 3 -2.01 -8.11 -9.74
N ASN A 4 -1.47 -9.33 -9.82
CA ASN A 4 -0.03 -9.58 -9.90
C ASN A 4 0.49 -9.61 -11.35
N LEU A 5 -0.38 -9.49 -12.35
CA LEU A 5 -0.02 -9.38 -13.77
C LEU A 5 0.01 -7.92 -14.26
N ILE A 6 -0.30 -6.96 -13.38
CA ILE A 6 -0.25 -5.55 -13.72
C ILE A 6 1.19 -5.08 -13.48
N ASP A 7 1.97 -4.96 -14.55
CA ASP A 7 3.30 -4.33 -14.51
C ASP A 7 3.20 -2.86 -14.04
N ASP A 8 2.09 -2.19 -14.37
CA ASP A 8 1.73 -0.86 -13.88
C ASP A 8 1.24 -0.89 -12.43
N THR A 9 2.18 -0.75 -11.51
CA THR A 9 1.92 -0.63 -10.09
C THR A 9 0.93 0.50 -9.75
N GLU A 10 0.94 1.59 -10.52
CA GLU A 10 -0.01 2.69 -10.40
C GLU A 10 -1.47 2.26 -10.69
N LEU A 11 -1.68 1.37 -11.66
CA LEU A 11 -3.00 0.84 -12.00
C LEU A 11 -3.47 -0.16 -10.94
N LYS A 12 -2.57 -1.02 -10.44
CA LYS A 12 -2.82 -1.91 -9.30
C LYS A 12 -3.24 -1.14 -8.05
N LEU A 13 -2.54 -0.06 -7.76
CA LEU A 13 -2.87 0.86 -6.66
C LEU A 13 -4.21 1.53 -6.89
N SER A 14 -4.46 2.08 -8.07
CA SER A 14 -5.73 2.75 -8.41
C SER A 14 -6.94 1.82 -8.27
N VAL A 15 -6.82 0.56 -8.69
CA VAL A 15 -7.87 -0.45 -8.51
C VAL A 15 -8.01 -0.83 -7.04
N ALA A 16 -6.91 -1.08 -6.33
CA ALA A 16 -6.96 -1.42 -4.92
C ALA A 16 -7.57 -0.28 -4.07
N LEU A 17 -7.29 0.98 -4.39
CA LEU A 17 -7.93 2.15 -3.79
C LEU A 17 -9.43 2.21 -4.13
N LYS A 18 -9.79 1.97 -5.40
CA LYS A 18 -11.19 1.96 -5.86
C LYS A 18 -12.02 0.89 -5.17
N TYR A 19 -11.44 -0.27 -4.88
CA TYR A 19 -12.09 -1.38 -4.18
C TYR A 19 -11.86 -1.38 -2.66
N LYS A 20 -11.22 -0.34 -2.10
CA LYS A 20 -10.87 -0.23 -0.67
C LYS A 20 -10.00 -1.39 -0.15
N CYS A 21 -9.24 -2.03 -1.04
CA CYS A 21 -8.29 -3.09 -0.70
C CYS A 21 -6.96 -2.49 -0.24
N HIS A 22 -6.96 -1.90 0.96
CA HIS A 22 -5.79 -1.28 1.56
C HIS A 22 -4.62 -2.27 1.74
N ASP A 23 -4.89 -3.55 2.04
CA ASP A 23 -3.87 -4.60 2.13
C ASP A 23 -3.09 -4.82 0.83
N VAL A 24 -3.76 -4.72 -0.32
CA VAL A 24 -3.13 -4.89 -1.62
C VAL A 24 -2.25 -3.69 -1.93
N VAL A 25 -2.71 -2.49 -1.59
CA VAL A 25 -1.93 -1.25 -1.71
C VAL A 25 -0.63 -1.34 -0.91
N ILE A 26 -0.74 -1.75 0.35
CA ILE A 26 0.40 -1.83 1.28
C ILE A 26 1.42 -2.86 0.82
N ASN A 27 0.97 -4.06 0.43
CA ASN A 27 1.86 -5.09 -0.09
C ASN A 27 2.54 -4.63 -1.40
N THR A 28 1.80 -3.96 -2.29
CA THR A 28 2.38 -3.45 -3.55
C THR A 28 3.48 -2.41 -3.28
N TYR A 29 3.23 -1.45 -2.40
CA TYR A 29 4.26 -0.47 -2.03
C TYR A 29 5.45 -1.10 -1.29
N ARG A 30 5.21 -2.16 -0.50
CA ARG A 30 6.28 -2.95 0.13
C ARG A 30 7.15 -3.63 -0.91
N ASP A 31 6.56 -4.30 -1.90
CA ASP A 31 7.27 -4.97 -2.99
C ASP A 31 8.13 -3.99 -3.80
N LEU A 32 7.63 -2.77 -4.00
CA LEU A 32 8.36 -1.70 -4.68
C LEU A 32 9.48 -1.08 -3.85
N LYS A 33 9.56 -1.38 -2.54
CA LYS A 33 10.44 -0.71 -1.57
C LYS A 33 10.31 0.82 -1.59
N ASP A 34 9.18 1.33 -2.07
CA ASP A 34 8.91 2.76 -2.20
C ASP A 34 8.47 3.34 -0.85
N ARG A 35 9.45 3.53 0.04
CA ARG A 35 9.23 4.08 1.40
C ARG A 35 8.51 5.43 1.37
N GLN A 36 8.77 6.27 0.37
CA GLN A 36 8.15 7.58 0.26
C GLN A 36 6.65 7.47 -0.04
N GLN A 37 6.25 6.58 -0.95
CA GLN A 37 4.85 6.34 -1.25
C GLN A 37 4.10 5.69 -0.08
N LEU A 38 4.75 4.79 0.68
CA LEU A 38 4.19 4.25 1.93
C LEU A 38 3.89 5.36 2.95
N VAL A 39 4.79 6.33 3.12
CA VAL A 39 4.59 7.46 4.04
C VAL A 39 3.43 8.34 3.59
N VAL A 40 3.38 8.71 2.31
CA VAL A 40 2.28 9.51 1.75
C VAL A 40 0.94 8.76 1.85
N TYR A 41 0.96 7.45 1.61
CA TYR A 41 -0.23 6.63 1.73
C TYR A 41 -0.69 6.50 3.18
N ARG A 42 0.24 6.34 4.12
CA ARG A 42 -0.01 6.37 5.56
C ARG A 42 -0.65 7.68 6.01
N GLU A 43 -0.24 8.82 5.47
CA GLU A 43 -0.86 10.11 5.77
C GLU A 43 -2.28 10.25 5.22
N LYS A 44 -2.58 9.55 4.12
CA LYS A 44 -3.92 9.47 3.53
C LYS A 44 -4.83 8.43 4.21
N LEU A 45 -4.26 7.51 4.99
CA LEU A 45 -4.99 6.51 5.74
C LEU A 45 -5.42 7.05 7.11
N GLU A 46 -6.54 6.55 7.61
CA GLU A 46 -6.97 6.82 8.98
C GLU A 46 -6.00 6.16 9.98
N ARG A 47 -5.56 6.94 10.98
CA ARG A 47 -4.49 6.54 11.91
C ARG A 47 -4.87 5.36 12.82
N ASP A 48 -6.16 5.10 12.95
CA ASP A 48 -6.72 3.98 13.74
C ASP A 48 -6.98 2.72 12.91
N SER A 49 -6.75 2.78 11.59
CA SER A 49 -7.00 1.64 10.73
C SER A 49 -5.85 0.61 10.84
N PRO A 50 -6.15 -0.70 10.82
CA PRO A 50 -5.14 -1.76 10.90
C PRO A 50 -4.07 -1.63 9.80
N GLU A 51 -4.42 -0.99 8.69
CA GLU A 51 -3.56 -0.74 7.54
C GLU A 51 -2.51 0.33 7.83
N TYR A 52 -2.85 1.38 8.58
CA TYR A 52 -1.88 2.35 9.07
C TYR A 52 -0.81 1.68 9.94
N ARG A 53 -1.24 0.78 10.83
CA ARG A 53 -0.32 0.01 11.69
C ARG A 53 0.58 -0.92 10.87
N LYS A 54 0.04 -1.56 9.83
CA LYS A 54 0.83 -2.39 8.89
C LYS A 54 1.88 -1.57 8.15
N VAL A 55 1.53 -0.39 7.62
CA VAL A 55 2.51 0.48 6.95
C VAL A 55 3.58 0.97 7.93
N GLN A 56 3.18 1.36 9.15
CA GLN A 56 4.11 1.80 10.17
C GLN A 56 5.08 0.68 10.58
N ASP A 57 4.59 -0.55 10.72
CA ASP A 57 5.42 -1.72 11.00
C ASP A 57 6.41 -1.99 9.87
N LEU A 58 5.94 -1.96 8.61
CA LEU A 58 6.78 -2.10 7.42
C LEU A 58 7.84 -0.99 7.28
N LEU A 59 7.53 0.24 7.67
CA LEU A 59 8.48 1.35 7.66
C LEU A 59 9.50 1.26 8.81
N ASN A 60 9.09 0.73 9.96
CA ASN A 60 9.94 0.58 11.15
C ASN A 60 10.79 -0.69 11.12
N ASN A 61 10.40 -1.73 10.37
CA ASN A 61 11.20 -2.93 10.15
C ASN A 61 12.33 -2.60 9.16
N VAL A 62 13.42 -2.04 9.68
CA VAL A 62 14.72 -1.86 8.99
C VAL A 62 15.47 -3.18 8.97
#